data_AF-A0A2A2Q573-F1
#
_entry.id   AF-A0A2A2Q573-F1
#
_cell.length_a   1.000
_cell.length_b   1.000
_cell.length_c   1.000
_cell.angle_alpha   90.00
_cell.angle_beta   90.00
_cell.angle_gamma   90.00
#
_symmetry.space_group_name_H-M   'P 1'
#
loop_
_entity.id
_entity.type
_entity.pdbx_description
1 polymer ?
#
loop_
_entity_poly.entity_id
_entity_poly.type
_entity_poly.pdbx_seq_one_letter_code
_entity_poly.pdbx_strand_id
1 'polypeptide(L)'
;MKAVLLELRAIEHGELAPARVREVTRLPDGSVRRVVIDPEAYRRKQARAWKAKTEAAKIRHDLNLTQVDFAGLLGVSVATVRKWECGTGQPSGAARTLLAIAKRHPEVIREAVARG
;
A
#
# COMPACT_ATOMS: atom_id res chain seq x y z
N MET A 1 12.94 8.17 -13.30
CA MET A 1 11.75 7.38 -12.92
C MET A 1 11.81 6.83 -11.48
N LYS A 2 12.92 6.21 -11.01
CA LYS A 2 13.03 5.67 -9.63
C LYS A 2 12.81 6.71 -8.52
N ALA A 3 13.31 7.94 -8.68
CA ALA A 3 13.19 9.01 -7.68
C ALA A 3 11.73 9.37 -7.36
N VAL A 4 10.91 9.52 -8.40
CA VAL A 4 9.47 9.84 -8.26
C VAL A 4 8.73 8.75 -7.49
N LEU A 5 9.03 7.48 -7.76
CA LEU A 5 8.40 6.36 -7.05
C LEU A 5 8.75 6.34 -5.56
N LEU A 6 10.00 6.67 -5.20
CA LEU A 6 10.42 6.76 -3.80
C LEU A 6 9.70 7.90 -3.08
N GLU A 7 9.56 9.04 -3.75
CA GLU A 7 8.85 10.20 -3.20
C GLU A 7 7.36 9.89 -2.98
N LEU A 8 6.71 9.24 -3.95
CA LEU A 8 5.31 8.82 -3.83
C LEU A 8 5.11 7.86 -2.65
N ARG A 9 6.02 6.90 -2.44
CA ARG A 9 5.98 5.99 -1.30
C ARG A 9 6.17 6.73 0.02
N ALA A 10 7.14 7.65 0.09
CA ALA A 10 7.34 8.46 1.28
C ALA A 10 6.08 9.27 1.62
N ILE A 11 5.36 9.77 0.63
CA ILE A 11 4.08 10.46 0.82
C ILE A 11 2.98 9.49 1.30
N GLU A 12 2.83 8.32 0.67
CA GLU A 12 1.85 7.30 1.07
C GLU A 12 2.08 6.77 2.49
N HIS A 13 3.34 6.63 2.89
CA HIS A 13 3.72 6.18 4.22
C HIS A 13 3.63 7.30 5.28
N GLY A 14 3.43 8.55 4.85
CA GLY A 14 3.38 9.73 5.71
C GLY A 14 4.75 10.18 6.24
N GLU A 15 5.83 9.82 5.55
CA GLU A 15 7.21 10.25 5.83
C GLU A 15 7.47 11.64 5.23
N LEU A 16 6.88 11.92 4.06
CA LEU A 16 7.05 13.19 3.35
C LEU A 16 5.70 13.89 3.17
N ALA A 17 5.66 15.19 3.48
CA ALA A 17 4.52 16.02 3.11
C ALA A 17 4.62 16.41 1.62
N PRO A 18 3.55 16.26 0.83
CA PRO A 18 3.54 16.72 -0.55
C PRO A 18 3.58 18.26 -0.61
N ALA A 19 3.95 18.84 -1.74
CA ALA A 19 3.97 20.30 -1.88
C ALA A 19 2.58 20.95 -1.78
N ARG A 20 1.53 20.23 -2.18
CA ARG A 20 0.14 20.73 -2.15
C ARG A 20 -0.84 19.57 -2.08
N VAL A 21 -1.90 19.72 -1.29
CA VAL A 21 -3.02 18.77 -1.23
C VAL A 21 -4.32 19.50 -1.54
N ARG A 22 -5.17 18.86 -2.35
CA ARG A 22 -6.53 19.33 -2.63
C ARG A 22 -7.51 18.18 -2.47
N GLU A 23 -8.52 18.37 -1.64
CA GLU A 23 -9.70 17.53 -1.64
C GLU A 23 -10.58 17.93 -2.81
N VAL A 24 -10.98 16.93 -3.62
CA VAL A 24 -11.82 17.13 -4.80
C VAL A 24 -13.13 16.40 -4.56
N THR A 25 -14.21 17.17 -4.39
CA THR A 25 -15.55 16.63 -4.19
C THR A 25 -16.39 16.95 -5.42
N ARG A 26 -16.98 15.92 -6.03
CA ARG A 26 -17.99 16.11 -7.07
C ARG A 26 -19.34 16.41 -6.41
N LEU A 27 -19.96 17.50 -6.81
CA LEU A 27 -21.26 17.93 -6.30
C LEU A 27 -22.40 17.28 -7.11
N PRO A 28 -23.63 17.24 -6.58
CA PRO A 28 -24.78 16.59 -7.24
C PRO A 28 -25.12 17.16 -8.62
N ASP A 29 -24.83 18.44 -8.85
CA ASP A 29 -25.01 19.14 -10.13
C ASP A 29 -23.88 18.84 -11.15
N GLY A 30 -22.95 17.95 -10.80
CA GLY A 30 -21.81 17.58 -11.63
C GLY A 30 -20.62 18.54 -11.51
N SER A 31 -20.76 19.67 -10.82
CA SER A 31 -19.67 20.60 -10.57
C SER A 31 -18.63 20.02 -9.59
N VAL A 32 -17.45 20.64 -9.52
CA VAL A 32 -16.33 20.14 -8.71
C VAL A 32 -15.91 21.19 -7.71
N ARG A 33 -16.01 20.86 -6.42
CA ARG A 33 -15.43 21.63 -5.33
C ARG A 33 -14.00 21.16 -5.08
N ARG A 34 -13.07 22.11 -5.01
CA ARG A 34 -11.67 21.85 -4.65
C ARG A 34 -11.34 22.61 -3.37
N VAL A 35 -10.97 21.90 -2.31
CA VAL A 35 -10.57 22.50 -1.03
C VAL A 35 -9.09 22.24 -0.81
N VAL A 36 -8.32 23.30 -0.55
CA VAL A 36 -6.90 23.15 -0.19
C VAL A 36 -6.81 22.55 1.21
N ILE A 37 -6.05 21.48 1.35
CA ILE A 37 -5.72 20.88 2.64
C ILE A 37 -4.28 21.25 2.97
N ASP A 38 -4.02 21.54 4.25
CA ASP A 38 -2.66 21.64 4.79
C ASP A 38 -1.87 20.34 4.52
N PRO A 39 -0.77 20.39 3.74
CA PRO A 39 0.00 19.19 3.42
C PRO A 39 0.55 18.45 4.64
N GLU A 40 0.82 19.17 5.73
CA GLU A 40 1.32 18.57 6.96
C GLU A 40 0.22 17.79 7.69
N ALA A 41 -1.00 18.32 7.73
CA ALA A 41 -2.17 17.58 8.19
C ALA A 41 -2.42 16.30 7.36
N TYR A 42 -2.25 16.36 6.03
CA TYR A 42 -2.34 15.19 5.16
C TYR A 42 -1.28 14.15 5.49
N ARG A 43 -0.01 14.56 5.61
CA ARG A 43 1.10 13.66 5.98
C ARG A 43 0.84 12.94 7.30
N ARG A 44 0.39 13.66 8.35
CA ARG A 44 0.06 13.06 9.65
C ARG A 44 -1.07 12.03 9.54
N LYS A 45 -2.09 12.33 8.72
CA LYS A 45 -3.19 11.38 8.44
C LYS A 45 -2.66 10.12 7.75
N GLN A 46 -1.79 10.26 6.75
CA GLN A 46 -1.16 9.12 6.08
C GLN A 46 -0.29 8.31 7.04
N ALA A 47 0.56 8.95 7.84
CA ALA A 47 1.42 8.28 8.82
C ALA A 47 0.60 7.44 9.81
N ARG A 48 -0.52 7.99 10.31
CA ARG A 48 -1.45 7.25 11.19
C ARG A 48 -2.05 6.04 10.47
N ALA A 49 -2.54 6.24 9.23
CA ALA A 49 -3.15 5.17 8.44
C ALA A 49 -2.14 4.06 8.12
N TRP A 50 -0.92 4.43 7.73
CA TRP A 50 0.17 3.50 7.45
C TRP A 50 0.62 2.72 8.68
N LYS A 51 0.78 3.39 9.83
CA LYS A 51 1.13 2.73 11.10
C LYS A 51 0.09 1.68 11.50
N ALA A 52 -1.20 1.95 11.23
CA ALA A 52 -2.30 1.03 11.52
C ALA A 52 -2.41 -0.18 10.58
N LYS A 53 -1.73 -0.18 9.42
CA LYS A 53 -1.73 -1.33 8.50
C LYS A 53 -0.99 -2.53 9.13
N THR A 54 -1.50 -3.73 8.84
CA THR A 54 -0.80 -4.97 9.20
C THR A 54 0.47 -5.13 8.37
N GLU A 55 1.38 -5.98 8.84
CA GLU A 55 2.65 -6.22 8.15
C GLU A 55 2.44 -6.79 6.74
N ALA A 56 1.46 -7.68 6.56
CA ALA A 56 1.10 -8.22 5.25
C ALA A 56 0.66 -7.11 4.28
N ALA A 57 -0.16 -6.16 4.75
CA ALA A 57 -0.59 -5.02 3.94
C ALA A 57 0.60 -4.13 3.56
N LYS A 58 1.49 -3.81 4.51
CA LYS A 58 2.68 -2.99 4.25
C LYS A 58 3.57 -3.61 3.18
N ILE A 59 3.88 -4.90 3.33
CA ILE A 59 4.69 -5.65 2.36
C ILE A 59 4.06 -5.62 0.97
N ARG A 60 2.74 -5.85 0.85
CA ARG A 60 2.07 -5.77 -0.45
C ARG A 60 2.18 -4.39 -1.09
N HIS A 61 1.98 -3.33 -0.30
CA HIS A 61 2.11 -1.95 -0.78
C HIS A 61 3.55 -1.63 -1.21
N ASP A 62 4.57 -2.07 -0.45
CA ASP A 62 5.98 -1.88 -0.81
C ASP A 62 6.37 -2.59 -2.12
N LEU A 63 5.72 -3.73 -2.39
CA LEU A 63 5.85 -4.48 -3.64
C LEU A 63 5.06 -3.87 -4.81
N ASN A 64 4.16 -2.92 -4.53
CA ASN A 64 3.25 -2.32 -5.50
C ASN A 64 2.35 -3.36 -6.22
N LEU A 65 1.83 -4.33 -5.46
CA LEU A 65 0.97 -5.40 -5.98
C LEU A 65 -0.50 -5.18 -5.60
N THR A 66 -1.40 -5.61 -6.48
CA THR A 66 -2.81 -5.72 -6.14
C THR A 66 -3.03 -6.89 -5.16
N GLN A 67 -4.19 -6.93 -4.49
CA GLN A 67 -4.52 -8.09 -3.64
C GLN A 67 -4.58 -9.39 -4.45
N VAL A 68 -4.93 -9.32 -5.74
CA VAL A 68 -5.02 -10.48 -6.63
C VAL A 68 -3.61 -10.99 -6.94
N ASP A 69 -2.71 -10.12 -7.38
CA ASP A 69 -1.34 -10.51 -7.73
C ASP A 69 -0.59 -11.05 -6.51
N PHE A 70 -0.81 -10.41 -5.35
CA PHE A 70 -0.20 -10.84 -4.09
C PHE A 70 -0.72 -12.21 -3.63
N ALA A 71 -2.02 -12.46 -3.80
CA ALA A 71 -2.62 -13.76 -3.51
C ALA A 71 -2.08 -14.85 -4.44
N GLY A 72 -1.99 -14.55 -5.74
CA GLY A 72 -1.42 -15.45 -6.74
C GLY A 72 0.04 -15.82 -6.42
N LEU A 73 0.86 -14.83 -6.08
CA LEU A 73 2.25 -15.05 -5.70
C LEU A 73 2.42 -15.93 -4.46
N LEU A 74 1.56 -15.74 -3.46
CA LEU A 74 1.61 -16.51 -2.22
C LEU A 74 0.90 -17.88 -2.33
N GLY A 75 0.25 -18.18 -3.45
CA GLY A 75 -0.52 -19.41 -3.64
C GLY A 75 -1.73 -19.51 -2.70
N VAL A 76 -2.35 -18.38 -2.34
CA VAL A 76 -3.50 -18.33 -1.43
C VAL A 76 -4.68 -17.60 -2.07
N SER A 77 -5.86 -17.69 -1.46
CA SER A 77 -7.02 -16.93 -1.94
C SER A 77 -6.92 -15.43 -1.63
N VAL A 78 -7.55 -14.60 -2.46
CA VAL A 78 -7.71 -13.16 -2.17
C VAL A 78 -8.42 -12.93 -0.84
N ALA A 79 -9.36 -13.79 -0.47
CA ALA A 79 -10.05 -13.73 0.82
C ALA A 79 -9.09 -13.94 1.99
N THR A 80 -8.10 -14.82 1.84
CA THR A 80 -7.04 -15.05 2.83
C THR A 80 -6.18 -13.79 3.00
N VAL A 81 -5.74 -13.17 1.90
CA VAL A 81 -4.99 -11.90 1.94
C VAL A 81 -5.80 -10.82 2.64
N ARG A 82 -7.08 -10.66 2.30
CA ARG A 82 -7.96 -9.69 2.96
C ARG A 82 -8.06 -9.90 4.48
N LYS A 83 -8.17 -11.15 4.94
CA LYS A 83 -8.16 -11.46 6.38
C LYS A 83 -6.86 -11.03 7.06
N TRP A 84 -5.71 -11.25 6.42
CA TRP A 84 -4.41 -10.81 6.94
C TRP A 84 -4.27 -9.29 6.94
N GLU A 85 -4.77 -8.60 5.91
CA GLU A 85 -4.72 -7.13 5.81
C GLU A 85 -5.65 -6.42 6.77
N CYS A 86 -6.83 -7.01 7.05
CA CYS A 86 -7.78 -6.49 8.04
C CYS A 86 -7.47 -6.96 9.47
N GLY A 87 -6.48 -7.85 9.66
CA GLY A 87 -6.10 -8.38 10.97
C GLY A 87 -7.07 -9.42 11.56
N THR A 88 -8.06 -9.89 10.80
CA THR A 88 -9.02 -10.93 11.21
C THR A 88 -8.49 -12.35 11.00
N GLY A 89 -7.29 -12.49 10.46
CA GLY A 89 -6.53 -13.74 10.39
C GLY A 89 -5.03 -13.46 10.39
N GLN A 90 -4.23 -14.51 10.59
CA GLN A 90 -2.77 -14.39 10.57
C GLN A 90 -2.15 -15.30 9.50
N PRO A 91 -1.03 -14.88 8.86
CA PRO A 91 -0.29 -15.75 7.97
C PRO A 91 0.26 -16.97 8.72
N SER A 92 0.27 -18.12 8.04
CA SER A 92 0.91 -19.34 8.54
C SER A 92 2.42 -19.12 8.76
N GLY A 93 3.09 -20.05 9.45
CA GLY A 93 4.54 -19.99 9.64
C GLY A 93 5.30 -19.83 8.32
N ALA A 94 5.00 -20.67 7.33
CA ALA A 94 5.59 -20.60 6.00
C ALA A 94 5.26 -19.27 5.29
N ALA A 95 4.01 -18.79 5.37
CA ALA A 95 3.62 -17.53 4.76
C ALA A 95 4.36 -16.33 5.40
N ARG A 96 4.56 -16.32 6.73
CA ARG A 96 5.37 -15.29 7.40
C ARG A 96 6.82 -15.30 6.92
N THR A 97 7.42 -16.47 6.71
CA THR A 97 8.77 -16.58 6.15
C THR A 97 8.81 -16.02 4.72
N LEU A 98 7.84 -16.36 3.87
CA LEU A 98 7.76 -15.83 2.51
C LEU A 98 7.57 -14.32 2.49
N LEU A 99 6.72 -13.78 3.37
CA LEU A 99 6.54 -12.33 3.56
C LEU A 99 7.85 -11.65 3.99
N ALA A 100 8.61 -12.25 4.90
CA ALA A 100 9.91 -11.71 5.32
C ALA A 100 10.93 -11.70 4.17
N ILE A 101 10.97 -12.76 3.37
CA ILE A 101 11.81 -12.83 2.16
C ILE A 101 11.38 -11.75 1.17
N ALA A 102 10.06 -11.63 0.91
CA ALA A 102 9.51 -10.66 -0.02
C ALA A 102 9.83 -9.21 0.38
N LYS A 103 9.86 -8.92 1.68
CA LYS A 103 10.27 -7.61 2.22
C LYS A 103 11.76 -7.33 1.97
N ARG A 104 12.62 -8.33 2.11
CA ARG A 104 14.07 -8.19 1.98
C ARG A 104 14.56 -8.22 0.53
N HIS A 105 13.86 -8.97 -0.32
CA HIS A 105 14.21 -9.25 -1.71
C HIS A 105 13.02 -9.00 -2.65
N PRO A 106 12.50 -7.75 -2.73
CA PRO A 106 11.35 -7.42 -3.54
C PRO A 106 11.58 -7.65 -5.05
N GLU A 107 12.82 -7.62 -5.52
CA GLU A 107 13.22 -7.90 -6.89
C GLU A 107 12.87 -9.33 -7.32
N VAL A 108 13.11 -10.32 -6.46
CA VAL A 108 12.84 -11.74 -6.73
C VAL A 108 11.33 -11.96 -6.91
N ILE A 109 10.53 -11.28 -6.09
CA ILE A 109 9.08 -11.34 -6.13
C ILE A 109 8.55 -10.72 -7.43
N ARG A 110 9.07 -9.57 -7.83
CA ARG A 110 8.65 -8.90 -9.08
C ARG A 110 9.00 -9.74 -10.31
N GLU A 111 10.15 -10.40 -10.31
CA GLU A 111 10.55 -11.32 -11.37
C GLU A 111 9.59 -12.52 -11.46
N ALA A 112 9.21 -13.10 -10.32
CA ALA A 112 8.27 -14.21 -10.27
C ALA A 112 6.88 -13.83 -10.82
N VAL A 113 6.38 -12.64 -10.50
CA VAL A 113 5.09 -12.14 -11.02
C VAL A 113 5.14 -11.86 -12.53
N ALA A 114 6.26 -11.35 -13.05
CA ALA A 114 6.39 -11.00 -14.47
C ALA A 114 6.43 -12.21 -15.42
N ARG A 115 6.59 -13.43 -14.89
CA ARG A 115 6.69 -14.69 -15.67
C ARG A 115 5.45 -15.58 -15.58
N GLY A 116 4.47 -15.22 -14.76
CA GLY A 116 3.18 -15.91 -14.63
C GLY A 116 2.10 -15.22 -15.45
#